data_AF-A0A7L1BL25-F1
#
_entry.id   AF-A0A7L1BL25-F1
#
_cell.length_a   1.000
_cell.length_b   1.000
_cell.length_c   1.000
_cell.angle_alpha   90.00
_cell.angle_beta   90.00
_cell.angle_gamma   90.00
#
_symmetry.space_group_name_H-M   'P 1'
#
loop_
_entity.id
_entity.type
_entity.pdbx_description
1 polymer ?
#
loop_
_entity_poly.entity_id
_entity_poly.type
_entity_poly.pdbx_seq_one_letter_code
_entity_poly.pdbx_strand_id
1 'polypeptide(L)' 'EQLAATKPGRCHLRSQGSYLVLRELHTWEKDPEVLNTCEKLIQVLIGDEPQEGMENLLEVTIPEEVEKRLRDMDREEEE' A
#
# COMPACT_ATOMS: atom_id res chain seq x y z
N GLU A 1 -11.67 7.39 7.76
CA GLU A 1 -11.34 6.77 6.45
C GLU A 1 -9.82 6.68 6.33
N GLN A 2 -9.30 5.64 5.67
CA GLN A 2 -7.86 5.52 5.43
C GLN A 2 -7.47 6.35 4.20
N LEU A 3 -6.52 7.27 4.36
CA LEU A 3 -6.17 8.24 3.32
C LEU A 3 -5.67 7.58 2.03
N ALA A 4 -4.76 6.61 2.13
CA ALA A 4 -4.19 5.94 0.97
C ALA A 4 -5.14 4.93 0.29
N ALA A 5 -6.29 4.63 0.88
CA ALA A 5 -7.27 3.71 0.29
C ALA A 5 -7.94 4.31 -0.95
N THR A 6 -8.11 5.64 -0.99
CA THR A 6 -8.78 6.33 -2.09
C THR A 6 -7.76 6.95 -3.05
N LYS A 7 -8.10 7.00 -4.33
CA LYS A 7 -7.29 7.67 -5.35
C LYS A 7 -7.00 9.14 -5.03
N PRO A 8 -7.97 9.99 -4.60
CA PRO A 8 -7.66 11.37 -4.22
C PRO A 8 -6.62 11.46 -3.10
N GLY A 9 -6.69 10.57 -2.11
CA GLY A 9 -5.72 10.53 -1.02
C GLY A 9 -4.33 10.07 -1.46
N ARG A 10 -4.22 9.07 -2.34
CA ARG A 10 -2.94 8.67 -2.95
C ARG A 10 -2.33 9.80 -3.79
N CYS A 11 -3.14 10.45 -4.63
CA CYS A 11 -2.71 11.61 -5.42
C CYS A 11 -2.19 12.74 -4.52
N HIS A 12 -2.88 13.02 -3.42
CA HIS A 12 -2.44 14.01 -2.44
C HIS A 12 -1.08 13.62 -1.84
N LEU A 13 -0.93 12.40 -1.32
CA LEU A 13 0.33 11.92 -0.73
C LEU A 13 1.50 11.97 -1.73
N ARG A 14 1.29 11.55 -2.97
CA ARG A 14 2.33 11.64 -4.03
C ARG A 14 2.73 13.09 -4.30
N SER A 15 1.75 14.00 -4.39
CA SER A 15 2.01 15.43 -4.65
C SER A 15 2.82 16.12 -3.54
N GLN A 16 2.73 15.62 -2.30
CA GLN A 16 3.46 16.15 -1.16
C GLN A 16 4.85 15.53 -0.97
N GLY A 17 5.27 14.63 -1.86
CA GLY A 17 6.56 13.95 -1.75
C GLY A 17 6.61 12.91 -0.61
N SER A 18 5.45 12.44 -0.12
CA SER A 18 5.38 11.49 1.02
C SER A 18 6.18 10.21 0.77
N TYR A 19 6.26 9.74 -0.48
CA TYR A 19 7.09 8.59 -0.84
C TYR A 19 8.58 8.77 -0.47
N LEU A 20 9.15 9.95 -0.71
CA LEU A 20 10.57 10.20 -0.41
C LEU A 20 10.83 10.13 1.10
N VAL A 21 9.93 10.71 1.90
CA VAL A 21 10.01 10.68 3.37
C VAL A 21 9.87 9.25 3.87
N LEU A 22 8.89 8.48 3.37
CA LEU A 22 8.65 7.10 3.78
C LEU A 22 9.81 6.17 3.39
N ARG A 23 10.41 6.35 2.21
CA ARG A 23 11.56 5.57 1.76
C ARG A 23 12.79 5.80 2.64
N GLU A 24 13.03 7.05 3.02
CA GLU A 24 14.13 7.38 3.92
C GLU A 24 13.87 6.80 5.32
N LEU A 25 12.64 6.96 5.82
CA LEU A 25 12.22 6.35 7.10
C LEU A 25 12.47 4.85 7.12
N HIS A 26 12.01 4.15 6.08
CA HIS A 26 12.20 2.71 5.92
C HIS A 26 13.68 2.29 5.90
N THR A 27 14.60 3.15 5.43
CA THR A 27 16.02 2.81 5.31
C THR A 27 16.73 2.75 6.66
N TRP A 28 16.33 3.61 7.62
CA TRP A 28 17.00 3.70 8.92
C TRP A 28 16.20 3.17 10.10
N GLU A 29 14.90 2.91 9.92
CA GLU A 29 14.03 2.37 10.97
C GLU A 29 14.48 0.96 11.41
N LYS A 30 14.18 0.63 12.67
CA LYS A 30 14.52 -0.64 13.30
C LYS A 30 13.30 -1.36 13.85
N ASP A 31 12.22 -0.64 14.11
CA ASP A 31 10.98 -1.25 14.53
C ASP A 31 10.34 -2.03 13.37
N PRO A 32 10.15 -3.36 13.51
CA PRO A 32 9.60 -4.20 12.44
C PRO A 32 8.17 -3.82 12.03
N GLU A 33 7.34 -3.34 12.96
CA GLU A 33 5.96 -2.94 12.68
C GLU A 33 5.94 -1.65 11.87
N VAL A 34 6.82 -0.70 12.20
CA VAL A 34 6.99 0.54 11.43
C VAL A 34 7.54 0.24 10.04
N LEU A 35 8.54 -0.65 9.92
CA LEU A 35 9.09 -1.07 8.62
C LEU A 35 8.00 -1.66 7.72
N ASN A 36 7.26 -2.65 8.22
CA ASN A 36 6.17 -3.30 7.49
C ASN A 36 5.09 -2.29 7.06
N THR A 37 4.73 -1.36 7.95
CA THR A 37 3.76 -0.29 7.64
C THR A 37 4.29 0.65 6.56
N CYS A 38 5.57 1.03 6.62
CA CYS A 38 6.21 1.87 5.62
C CYS A 38 6.25 1.18 4.26
N GLU A 39 6.63 -0.10 4.23
CA GLU A 39 6.67 -0.91 3.03
C GLU A 39 5.30 -1.00 2.35
N LYS A 40 4.26 -1.38 3.10
CA LYS A 40 2.88 -1.45 2.58
C LYS A 40 2.41 -0.11 2.01
N LEU A 41 2.68 0.99 2.70
CA LEU A 41 2.30 2.31 2.20
C LEU A 41 3.12 2.72 0.97
N ILE A 42 4.41 2.40 0.93
CA ILE A 42 5.26 2.64 -0.25
C ILE A 42 4.73 1.86 -1.45
N GLN A 43 4.42 0.57 -1.31
CA GLN A 43 3.86 -0.27 -2.37
C GLN A 43 2.57 0.35 -2.95
N VAL A 44 1.67 0.83 -2.09
CA VAL A 44 0.43 1.52 -2.52
C VAL A 44 0.72 2.83 -3.26
N LEU A 45 1.74 3.60 -2.85
CA LEU A 45 2.05 4.89 -3.47
C LEU A 45 2.77 4.76 -4.82
N ILE A 46 3.60 3.71 -5.00
CA ILE A 46 4.31 3.46 -6.26
C ILE A 46 3.50 2.64 -7.26
N GLY A 47 2.44 1.95 -6.80
CA GLY A 47 1.55 1.18 -7.66
C GLY A 47 0.72 2.05 -8.61
N ASP A 48 0.37 1.47 -9.75
CA ASP A 48 -0.53 2.07 -10.72
C ASP A 48 -1.93 2.29 -10.13
N GLU A 49 -2.62 3.33 -10.61
CA GLU A 49 -4.00 3.57 -10.22
C GLU A 49 -4.94 2.54 -10.88
N PRO A 50 -5.88 1.96 -10.11
CA PRO A 50 -6.85 1.01 -10.64
C PRO A 50 -7.86 1.68 -11.59
N GLN A 51 -8.66 0.87 -12.29
CA GLN A 51 -9.66 1.39 -13.22
C GLN A 51 -10.74 2.23 -12.52
N GLU A 52 -11.46 3.04 -13.30
CA GLU A 52 -12.61 3.81 -12.82
C GLU A 52 -13.65 2.87 -12.19
N GLY A 53 -14.17 3.24 -11.02
CA GLY A 53 -15.04 2.39 -10.21
C GLY A 53 -14.32 1.45 -9.23
N MET A 54 -12.98 1.40 -9.26
CA MET A 54 -12.16 0.62 -8.30
C MET A 54 -11.22 1.50 -7.48
N GLU A 55 -11.57 2.78 -7.32
CA GLU A 55 -10.65 3.80 -6.79
C GLU A 55 -10.44 3.70 -5.27
N ASN A 56 -11.38 3.09 -4.55
CA ASN A 56 -11.28 2.80 -3.13
C ASN A 56 -10.90 1.33 -2.90
N LEU A 57 -9.63 1.09 -2.54
CA LEU A 57 -9.06 -0.25 -2.39
C LEU A 57 -9.75 -1.09 -1.30
N LEU A 58 -10.51 -0.47 -0.40
CA LEU A 58 -11.27 -1.17 0.65
C LEU A 58 -12.66 -1.65 0.19
N GLU A 59 -13.13 -1.18 -0.96
CA GLU A 59 -14.47 -1.49 -1.49
C GLU A 59 -14.43 -2.36 -2.75
N VAL A 60 -13.24 -2.67 -3.26
CA VAL A 60 -13.06 -3.50 -4.46
C VAL A 60 -13.34 -4.97 -4.13
N THR A 61 -14.15 -5.62 -4.97
CA THR A 61 -14.32 -7.07 -4.91
C THR A 61 -13.10 -7.76 -5.49
N ILE A 62 -12.41 -8.56 -4.67
CA ILE A 62 -11.23 -9.31 -5.08
C ILE A 62 -11.68 -10.68 -5.62
N PRO A 63 -11.29 -11.07 -6.86
CA PRO A 63 -11.55 -12.42 -7.35
C PRO A 63 -10.85 -13.48 -6.49
N GLU A 64 -11.48 -14.65 -6.31
CA GLU A 64 -11.00 -15.71 -5.39
C GLU A 64 -9.56 -16.16 -5.68
N GLU A 65 -9.17 -16.28 -6.95
CA GLU A 65 -7.81 -16.63 -7.34
C GLU A 65 -6.78 -15.59 -6.89
N VAL A 66 -7.13 -14.30 -7.00
CA VAL A 66 -6.27 -13.19 -6.59
C VAL A 66 -6.19 -13.14 -5.06
N GLU A 67 -7.32 -13.32 -4.37
CA GLU A 67 -7.36 -13.38 -2.91
C GLU A 67 -6.47 -14.51 -2.37
N LYS A 68 -6.52 -15.69 -2.98
CA LYS A 68 -5.66 -16.81 -2.59
C LYS A 68 -4.18 -16.46 -2.76
N ARG A 69 -3.81 -15.88 -3.90
CA ARG A 69 -2.41 -15.47 -4.15
C ARG A 69 -1.92 -14.42 -3.15
N LEU A 70 -2.76 -13.44 -2.81
CA LEU A 70 -2.42 -12.43 -1.80
C LEU A 70 -2.17 -13.07 -0.44
N ARG A 71 -3.03 -14.00 0.00
CA ARG A 71 -2.84 -14.73 1.27
C ARG A 71 -1.59 -15.60 1.29
N ASP A 72 -1.22 -16.19 0.16
CA ASP A 72 0.00 -16.98 0.05
C ASP A 72 1.25 -16.07 0.16
N MET A 73 1.23 -14.89 -0.48
CA MET A 73 2.27 -13.87 -0.35
C MET A 73 2.41 -13.35 1.08
N ASP A 74 1.29 -13.03 1.75
CA ASP A 74 1.30 -12.58 3.15
C ASP A 74 1.93 -13.64 4.08
N ARG A 75 1.71 -14.93 3.81
CA ARG A 75 2.32 -16.02 4.59
C ARG A 75 3.81 -16.13 4.36
N GLU A 76 4.26 -15.97 3.11
CA GLU A 76 5.70 -15.96 2.78
C GLU A 76 6.45 -14.79 3.43
N GLU A 77 5.78 -13.64 3.65
CA GLU A 77 6.36 -12.49 4.35
C GLU A 77 6.43 -12.66 5.88
N GLU A 78 5.59 -13.52 6.46
CA GLU A 78 5.57 -13.82 7.90
C GLU A 78 6.59 -14.90 8.33
N GLU A 79 7.21 -15.63 7.38
CA GLU A 79 8.21 -16.68 7.60
C GLU A 79 9.67 -16.17 7.61
#